data_AF-A0A644ZLB5-F1
#
_entry.id   AF-A0A644ZLB5-F1
#
_cell.length_a   1.000
_cell.length_b   1.000
_cell.length_c   1.000
_cell.angle_alpha   90.00
_cell.angle_beta   90.00
_cell.angle_gamma   90.00
#
_symmetry.space_group_name_H-M   'P 1'
#
loop_
_entity.id
_entity.type
_entity.pdbx_description
1 polymer ?
#
loop_
_entity_poly.entity_id
_entity_poly.type
_entity_poly.pdbx_seq_one_letter_code
_entity_poly.pdbx_strand_id
1 'polypeptide(L)'
;MRTETGVGTGEENTAKLVEAMKDDAHSQGYSTKYYAARMCADSQITVRGIKDDDWFLPSLDELHLMYLNLKQNNLGMLWHSNYWSSSEYASGYISVYAWTQQFQYDLKDTEYRKNDCRVRPVRAF
;
A
#
# COMPACT_ATOMS: atom_id res chain seq x y z
N MET A 1 0.13 -11.67 -11.79
CA MET A 1 1.29 -11.03 -11.16
C MET A 1 1.47 -11.63 -9.77
N ARG A 2 2.70 -11.76 -9.26
CA ARG A 2 2.92 -12.23 -7.88
C ARG A 2 3.80 -11.23 -7.16
N THR A 3 3.21 -10.57 -6.17
CA THR A 3 3.88 -9.71 -5.19
C THR A 3 4.18 -10.52 -3.93
N GLU A 4 5.04 -10.00 -3.07
CA GLU A 4 5.45 -10.63 -1.82
C GLU A 4 4.91 -9.88 -0.59
N THR A 5 5.01 -10.49 0.60
CA THR A 5 4.59 -9.84 1.87
C THR A 5 5.74 -9.33 2.70
N GLY A 6 6.97 -9.81 2.44
CA GLY A 6 8.12 -9.62 3.30
C GLY A 6 8.57 -8.17 3.46
N VAL A 7 9.36 -7.92 4.50
CA VAL A 7 10.04 -6.64 4.70
C VAL A 7 11.02 -6.38 3.56
N GLY A 8 11.02 -5.17 3.01
CA GLY A 8 11.86 -4.78 1.88
C GLY A 8 11.25 -5.08 0.51
N THR A 9 10.06 -5.69 0.46
CA THR A 9 9.40 -6.04 -0.81
C THR A 9 8.43 -4.97 -1.30
N GLY A 10 8.12 -3.95 -0.49
CA GLY A 10 7.10 -2.94 -0.81
C GLY A 10 7.41 -2.15 -2.08
N GLU A 11 8.68 -1.81 -2.31
CA GLU A 11 9.13 -1.06 -3.47
C GLU A 11 8.92 -1.86 -4.76
N GLU A 12 9.48 -3.08 -4.83
CA GLU A 12 9.34 -3.95 -6.01
C GLU A 12 7.88 -4.31 -6.27
N ASN A 13 7.10 -4.57 -5.23
CA ASN A 13 5.66 -4.81 -5.36
C ASN A 13 4.93 -3.60 -5.94
N THR A 14 5.25 -2.39 -5.48
CA THR A 14 4.66 -1.15 -5.99
C THR A 14 4.99 -0.96 -7.47
N ALA A 15 6.25 -1.16 -7.87
CA ALA A 15 6.66 -1.08 -9.27
C ALA A 15 5.92 -2.10 -10.14
N LYS A 16 5.81 -3.35 -9.67
CA LYS A 16 5.02 -4.41 -10.34
C LYS A 16 3.57 -3.98 -10.51
N LEU A 17 2.91 -3.51 -9.45
CA LEU A 17 1.52 -3.07 -9.51
C LEU A 17 1.32 -1.90 -10.49
N VAL A 18 2.25 -0.93 -10.49
CA VAL A 18 2.20 0.20 -11.42
C VAL A 18 2.34 -0.27 -12.86
N GLU A 19 3.26 -1.20 -13.14
CA GLU A 19 3.44 -1.78 -14.48
C GLU A 19 2.22 -2.61 -14.93
N ALA A 20 1.62 -3.39 -14.03
CA ALA A 20 0.43 -4.19 -14.36
C ALA A 20 -0.79 -3.33 -14.68
N MET A 21 -1.01 -2.25 -13.93
CA MET A 21 -2.19 -1.40 -14.07
C MET A 21 -1.97 -0.29 -15.11
N LYS A 22 -0.72 0.07 -15.40
CA LYS A 22 -0.39 1.18 -16.32
C LYS A 22 -1.21 2.42 -15.94
N ASP A 23 -1.82 3.09 -16.90
CA ASP A 23 -2.50 4.36 -16.69
C ASP A 23 -3.77 4.24 -15.83
N ASP A 24 -4.41 3.06 -15.78
CA ASP A 24 -5.71 2.88 -15.15
C ASP A 24 -5.84 1.53 -14.41
N ALA A 25 -6.19 1.59 -13.13
CA ALA A 25 -6.67 0.40 -12.42
C ALA A 25 -8.11 0.07 -12.85
N HIS A 26 -8.36 -1.17 -13.26
CA HIS A 26 -9.69 -1.64 -13.69
C HIS A 26 -10.37 -2.45 -12.58
N SER A 27 -11.57 -2.03 -12.18
CA SER A 27 -12.39 -2.70 -11.16
C SER A 27 -13.86 -2.61 -11.55
N GLN A 28 -14.50 -3.75 -11.85
CA GLN A 28 -15.95 -3.88 -12.10
C GLN A 28 -16.58 -2.76 -12.95
N GLY A 29 -15.93 -2.40 -14.08
CA GLY A 29 -16.46 -1.38 -15.02
C GLY A 29 -16.05 0.06 -14.71
N TYR A 30 -15.28 0.29 -13.65
CA TYR A 30 -14.66 1.58 -13.34
C TYR A 30 -13.16 1.52 -13.63
N SER A 31 -12.62 2.57 -14.25
CA SER A 31 -11.19 2.81 -14.37
C SER A 31 -10.80 4.05 -13.57
N THR A 32 -9.64 3.99 -12.93
CA THR A 32 -9.06 5.16 -12.27
C THR A 32 -7.55 5.14 -12.37
N LYS A 33 -6.97 6.29 -12.73
CA LYS A 33 -5.54 6.55 -12.60
C LYS A 33 -5.09 6.77 -11.15
N TYR A 34 -6.02 6.85 -10.20
CA TYR A 34 -5.73 7.12 -8.79
C TYR A 34 -5.87 5.84 -7.95
N TYR A 35 -4.96 4.89 -8.14
CA TYR A 35 -4.84 3.71 -7.27
C TYR A 35 -3.64 3.85 -6.33
N ALA A 36 -3.72 3.19 -5.16
CA ALA A 36 -2.80 3.38 -4.05
C ALA A 36 -1.32 3.27 -4.45
N ALA A 37 -0.94 2.25 -5.22
CA ALA A 37 0.44 2.04 -5.66
C ALA A 37 0.97 3.19 -6.53
N ARG A 38 0.17 3.66 -7.51
CA ARG A 38 0.52 4.80 -8.36
C ARG A 38 0.57 6.10 -7.59
N MET A 39 -0.37 6.34 -6.68
CA MET A 39 -0.33 7.53 -5.83
C MET A 39 0.94 7.58 -4.97
N CYS A 40 1.39 6.45 -4.43
CA CYS A 40 2.67 6.38 -3.74
C CYS A 40 3.84 6.63 -4.68
N ALA A 41 3.93 5.91 -5.81
CA ALA A 41 5.04 6.00 -6.75
C ALA A 41 5.18 7.40 -7.39
N ASP A 42 4.07 8.09 -7.63
CA ASP A 42 4.06 9.44 -8.20
C ASP A 42 4.24 10.54 -7.12
N SER A 43 4.31 10.18 -5.83
CA SER A 43 4.44 11.15 -4.74
C SER A 43 5.82 11.79 -4.76
N GLN A 44 5.84 13.12 -4.79
CA GLN A 44 7.06 13.91 -4.73
C GLN A 44 6.92 14.95 -3.63
N ILE A 45 7.73 14.84 -2.60
CA ILE A 45 7.71 15.75 -1.45
C ILE A 45 9.06 16.44 -1.38
N THR A 46 9.06 17.78 -1.34
CA THR A 46 10.31 18.53 -1.15
C THR A 46 10.35 19.10 0.26
N VAL A 47 11.30 18.63 1.07
CA VAL A 47 11.53 19.14 2.42
C VAL A 47 12.92 19.75 2.50
N ARG A 48 12.99 21.04 2.83
CA ARG A 48 14.27 21.78 2.97
C ARG A 48 15.19 21.69 1.73
N GLY A 49 14.59 21.61 0.54
CA GLY A 49 15.33 21.54 -0.73
C GLY A 49 15.77 20.13 -1.15
N ILE A 50 15.52 19.11 -0.32
CA ILE A 50 15.71 17.70 -0.69
C ILE A 50 14.39 17.20 -1.26
N LYS A 51 14.44 16.62 -2.46
CA LYS A 51 13.29 16.02 -3.12
C LYS A 51 13.25 14.52 -2.79
N ASP A 52 12.18 14.10 -2.14
CA ASP A 52 11.85 12.71 -1.87
C ASP A 52 10.84 12.24 -2.95
N ASP A 53 11.30 11.45 -3.92
CA ASP A 53 10.48 10.91 -5.03
C ASP A 53 10.59 9.38 -5.20
N ASP A 54 11.11 8.71 -4.18
CA ASP A 54 11.29 7.25 -4.05
C ASP A 54 10.27 6.62 -3.10
N TRP A 55 9.06 7.19 -3.05
CA TRP A 55 7.98 6.70 -2.21
C TRP A 55 7.31 5.47 -2.82
N PHE A 56 6.96 4.49 -1.99
CA PHE A 56 6.26 3.29 -2.40
C PHE A 56 5.16 2.89 -1.43
N LEU A 57 4.26 2.02 -1.89
CA LEU A 57 3.21 1.43 -1.07
C LEU A 57 3.81 0.25 -0.26
N PRO A 58 3.73 0.27 1.07
CA PRO A 58 4.39 -0.75 1.90
C PRO A 58 3.80 -2.15 1.70
N SER A 59 4.66 -3.17 1.84
CA SER A 59 4.26 -4.57 1.92
C SER A 59 3.49 -4.85 3.22
N LEU A 60 2.88 -6.02 3.30
CA LEU A 60 2.06 -6.37 4.47
C LEU A 60 2.90 -6.46 5.76
N ASP A 61 4.13 -7.00 5.68
CA ASP A 61 5.00 -7.10 6.85
C ASP A 61 5.64 -5.75 7.21
N GLU A 62 5.83 -4.84 6.25
CA GLU A 62 6.22 -3.45 6.51
C GLU A 62 5.12 -2.69 7.26
N LEU A 63 3.85 -2.84 6.86
CA LEU A 63 2.72 -2.26 7.58
C LEU A 63 2.58 -2.80 9.01
N HIS A 64 2.84 -4.09 9.20
CA HIS A 64 2.88 -4.69 10.54
C HIS A 64 3.99 -4.09 11.39
N LEU A 65 5.20 -3.89 10.84
CA LEU A 65 6.27 -3.18 11.55
C LEU A 65 5.90 -1.72 11.86
N MET A 66 5.19 -1.03 10.96
CA MET A 66 4.68 0.31 11.24
C MET A 66 3.66 0.30 12.38
N TYR A 67 2.80 -0.73 12.47
CA TYR A 67 1.90 -0.87 13.59
C TYR A 67 2.67 -1.02 14.92
N LEU A 68 3.59 -1.98 14.98
CA LEU A 68 4.36 -2.27 16.19
C LEU A 68 5.23 -1.11 16.66
N ASN A 69 5.91 -0.43 15.73
CA ASN A 69 6.90 0.60 16.08
C ASN A 69 6.30 2.00 16.14
N LEU A 70 5.29 2.31 15.31
CA LEU A 70 4.73 3.66 15.22
C LEU A 70 3.34 3.73 15.86
N LYS A 71 2.40 2.88 15.45
CA LYS A 71 1.01 2.97 15.93
C LYS A 71 0.91 2.73 17.43
N GLN A 72 1.57 1.70 17.94
CA GLN A 72 1.61 1.37 19.38
C GLN A 72 2.23 2.48 20.22
N ASN A 73 3.20 3.21 19.67
CA ASN A 73 3.87 4.33 20.34
C ASN A 73 3.21 5.68 20.05
N ASN A 74 2.02 5.70 19.44
CA ASN A 74 1.28 6.91 19.04
C ASN A 74 2.11 7.88 18.17
N LEU A 75 2.99 7.35 17.32
CA LEU A 75 3.82 8.10 16.38
C LEU A 75 3.20 8.11 14.97
N GLY A 76 3.50 9.14 14.20
CA GLY A 76 3.18 9.19 12.77
C GLY A 76 1.70 9.44 12.41
N MET A 77 0.84 9.76 13.39
CA MET A 77 -0.59 10.05 13.19
C MET A 77 -1.34 8.90 12.50
N LEU A 78 -1.12 7.68 12.99
CA LEU A 78 -1.72 6.46 12.45
C LEU A 78 -3.07 6.18 13.12
N TRP A 79 -4.11 6.01 12.29
CA TRP A 79 -5.50 5.89 12.72
C TRP A 79 -5.91 4.42 12.89
N HIS A 80 -6.96 4.17 13.68
CA HIS A 80 -7.57 2.83 13.79
C HIS A 80 -8.39 2.54 12.51
N SER A 81 -7.75 2.00 11.47
CA SER A 81 -8.36 1.80 10.15
C SER A 81 -7.60 0.73 9.36
N ASN A 82 -8.11 0.38 8.18
CA ASN A 82 -7.44 -0.49 7.21
C ASN A 82 -6.46 0.35 6.38
N TYR A 83 -5.24 -0.17 6.22
CA TYR A 83 -4.20 0.41 5.40
C TYR A 83 -3.89 -0.49 4.21
N TRP A 84 -3.92 0.07 2.99
CA TRP A 84 -3.61 -0.66 1.76
C TRP A 84 -2.17 -1.17 1.74
N SER A 85 -2.00 -2.44 1.38
CA SER A 85 -0.71 -3.07 1.16
C SER A 85 -0.41 -3.21 -0.33
N SER A 86 0.88 -3.18 -0.70
CA SER A 86 1.34 -3.58 -2.03
C SER A 86 1.36 -5.10 -2.24
N SER A 87 1.10 -5.89 -1.21
CA SER A 87 0.94 -7.33 -1.32
C SER A 87 -0.44 -7.70 -1.91
N GLU A 88 -0.47 -8.41 -3.02
CA GLU A 88 -1.68 -8.93 -3.63
C GLU A 88 -2.24 -10.16 -2.92
N TYR A 89 -3.57 -10.21 -2.85
CA TYR A 89 -4.30 -11.39 -2.40
C TYR A 89 -4.36 -12.42 -3.54
N ALA A 90 -3.64 -13.53 -3.38
CA ALA A 90 -3.57 -14.59 -4.38
C ALA A 90 -4.57 -15.71 -4.05
N SER A 91 -5.88 -15.50 -4.24
CA SER A 91 -6.83 -16.61 -4.31
C SER A 91 -7.47 -16.69 -5.71
N GLY A 92 -7.39 -17.90 -6.28
CA GLY A 92 -7.51 -18.18 -7.71
C GLY A 92 -8.86 -17.97 -8.38
N TYR A 93 -9.82 -17.28 -7.74
CA TYR A 93 -11.14 -17.06 -8.34
C TYR A 93 -11.69 -15.64 -8.21
N ILE A 94 -11.09 -14.76 -7.40
CA ILE A 94 -11.63 -13.41 -7.19
C ILE A 94 -10.52 -12.36 -7.08
N SER A 95 -10.30 -11.62 -8.17
CA SER A 95 -9.36 -10.49 -8.23
C SER A 95 -9.92 -9.18 -7.61
N VAL A 96 -11.03 -9.24 -6.88
CA VAL A 96 -11.69 -8.03 -6.35
C VAL A 96 -11.22 -7.63 -4.96
N TYR A 97 -10.40 -8.47 -4.31
CA TYR A 97 -9.82 -8.20 -2.99
C TYR A 97 -8.34 -7.82 -3.10
N ALA A 98 -7.86 -7.06 -2.12
CA ALA A 98 -6.45 -6.75 -1.89
C ALA A 98 -6.14 -6.83 -0.38
N TRP A 99 -4.87 -7.07 -0.03
CA TRP A 99 -4.47 -7.11 1.38
C TRP A 99 -4.45 -5.73 2.00
N THR A 100 -4.82 -5.69 3.27
CA THR A 100 -4.72 -4.56 4.17
C THR A 100 -4.14 -4.99 5.50
N GLN A 101 -3.55 -4.03 6.21
CA GLN A 101 -3.23 -4.17 7.63
C GLN A 101 -4.20 -3.29 8.44
N GLN A 102 -4.87 -3.89 9.42
CA GLN A 102 -5.84 -3.22 10.28
C GLN A 102 -5.15 -2.71 11.54
N PHE A 103 -5.16 -1.38 11.72
CA PHE A 103 -4.37 -0.70 12.75
C PHE A 103 -5.11 -0.52 14.09
N GLN A 104 -6.27 -1.16 14.29
CA GLN A 104 -6.94 -1.21 15.60
C GLN A 104 -6.46 -2.40 16.42
N TYR A 105 -6.27 -3.55 15.76
CA TYR A 105 -6.04 -4.84 16.37
C TYR A 105 -4.89 -5.64 15.74
N ASP A 106 -4.09 -5.03 14.85
CA ASP A 106 -2.96 -5.65 14.16
C ASP A 106 -3.33 -6.84 13.27
N LEU A 107 -4.50 -6.78 12.63
CA LEU A 107 -5.00 -7.88 11.82
C LEU A 107 -4.60 -7.72 10.35
N LYS A 108 -4.08 -8.80 9.77
CA LYS A 108 -3.98 -8.96 8.31
C LYS A 108 -5.38 -9.26 7.79
N ASP A 109 -5.93 -8.37 6.97
CA ASP A 109 -7.31 -8.47 6.46
C ASP A 109 -7.35 -8.22 4.96
N THR A 110 -8.41 -8.65 4.30
CA THR A 110 -8.64 -8.38 2.88
C THR A 110 -9.80 -7.43 2.71
N GLU A 111 -9.62 -6.44 1.84
CA GLU A 111 -10.69 -5.51 1.50
C GLU A 111 -10.98 -5.49 0.02
N TYR A 112 -12.21 -5.11 -0.33
CA TYR A 112 -12.58 -4.93 -1.73
C TYR A 112 -11.76 -3.78 -2.32
N ARG A 113 -11.17 -3.98 -3.51
CA ARG A 113 -10.38 -2.97 -4.22
C ARG A 113 -11.13 -1.68 -4.53
N LYS A 114 -12.47 -1.70 -4.45
CA LYS A 114 -13.34 -0.53 -4.62
C LYS A 114 -13.60 0.25 -3.33
N ASN A 115 -13.23 -0.30 -2.17
CA ASN A 115 -13.45 0.35 -0.88
C ASN A 115 -12.36 1.38 -0.63
N ASP A 116 -12.68 2.41 0.14
CA ASP A 116 -11.70 3.39 0.57
C ASP A 116 -10.95 2.87 1.80
N CYS A 117 -9.66 2.62 1.66
CA CYS A 117 -8.75 2.36 2.78
C CYS A 117 -7.63 3.41 2.81
N ARG A 118 -6.97 3.54 3.95
CA ARG A 118 -5.88 4.52 4.11
C ARG A 118 -4.65 4.09 3.34
N VAL A 119 -3.93 5.07 2.80
CA VAL A 119 -2.63 4.87 2.16
C VAL A 119 -1.58 5.53 3.03
N ARG A 120 -0.46 4.84 3.26
CA ARG A 120 0.69 5.40 3.97
C ARG A 120 1.97 5.08 3.19
N PRO A 121 2.42 6.00 2.32
CA PRO A 121 3.67 5.83 1.59
C PRO A 121 4.86 5.70 2.54
N VAL A 122 5.83 4.88 2.16
CA VAL A 122 7.12 4.73 2.85
C VAL A 122 8.25 4.90 1.84
N ARG A 123 9.46 5.19 2.32
CA ARG A 123 10.70 5.30 1.52
C ARG A 123 11.81 4.52 2.22
N ALA A 124 12.76 4.00 1.46
CA ALA A 124 13.97 3.39 2.01
C ALA A 124 14.98 4.48 2.44
N PHE A 125 15.87 4.13 3.37
CA PHE A 125 16.93 5.00 3.91
C PHE A 125 18.27 4.28 3.91
#